data_AF-A0A7W1JDR0-F1
#
_entry.id   AF-A0A7W1JDR0-F1
#
_cell.length_a   1.000
_cell.length_b   1.000
_cell.length_c   1.000
_cell.angle_alpha   90.00
_cell.angle_beta   90.00
_cell.angle_gamma   90.00
#
_symmetry.space_group_name_H-M   'P 1'
#
loop_
_entity.id
_entity.type
_entity.pdbx_description
1 polymer ?
#
loop_
_entity_poly.entity_id
_entity_poly.type
_entity_poly.pdbx_seq_one_letter_code
_entity_poly.pdbx_strand_id
1 'polypeptide(L)'
;MRLRRTLLAALTLIVIGLGTVRADTLIYTGTTTGGPTFNRPLEDGSGLTGIGTAVPYSVLQFSVTAASSYSFVSTPTTALYDNFLILYQNAFNPAAPLANFVIADDDTGGIGVSSAFTTPLTVGTNYFLVTTGFNNQDFGNFTNSITGPGSFITGGGAPIPEPATMILLGTGLAAVAGRRLRRHPSV
;
A
#
# COMPACT_ATOMS: atom_id res chain seq x y z
N MET A 1 45.51 49.93 15.69
CA MET A 1 45.73 49.26 14.39
C MET A 1 44.86 48.00 14.38
N ARG A 2 43.86 47.92 13.47
CA ARG A 2 42.68 47.04 13.58
C ARG A 2 42.99 45.59 13.13
N LEU A 3 42.67 44.63 13.99
CA LEU A 3 42.78 43.18 13.74
C LEU A 3 41.73 42.74 12.71
N ARG A 4 42.18 42.22 11.56
CA ARG A 4 41.32 41.74 10.47
C ARG A 4 40.71 40.39 10.85
N ARG A 5 39.38 40.34 10.95
CA ARG A 5 38.61 39.10 11.18
C ARG A 5 38.46 38.37 9.85
N THR A 6 39.08 37.21 9.72
CA THR A 6 38.86 36.26 8.62
C THR A 6 37.56 35.49 8.87
N LEU A 7 36.58 35.67 7.99
CA LEU A 7 35.36 34.87 7.96
C LEU A 7 35.63 33.61 7.13
N LEU A 8 35.62 32.44 7.77
CA LEU A 8 35.51 31.16 7.06
C LEU A 8 34.04 30.96 6.69
N ALA A 9 33.74 30.90 5.40
CA ALA A 9 32.45 30.44 4.89
C ALA A 9 32.44 28.90 4.93
N ALA A 10 31.58 28.32 5.78
CA ALA A 10 31.34 26.88 5.80
C ALA A 10 30.32 26.53 4.70
N LEU A 11 30.80 25.92 3.61
CA LEU A 11 29.95 25.37 2.55
C LEU A 11 29.34 24.05 3.05
N THR A 12 28.05 24.06 3.38
CA THR A 12 27.32 22.85 3.77
C THR A 12 26.90 22.10 2.49
N LEU A 13 27.53 20.95 2.23
CA LEU A 13 27.15 20.06 1.15
C LEU A 13 25.91 19.25 1.59
N ILE A 14 24.74 19.57 1.02
CA ILE A 14 23.54 18.74 1.18
C ILE A 14 23.69 17.55 0.24
N VAL A 15 24.08 16.40 0.78
CA VAL A 15 24.01 15.13 0.06
C VAL A 15 22.55 14.69 0.06
N ILE A 16 21.86 14.85 -1.07
CA ILE A 16 20.57 14.20 -1.30
C ILE A 16 20.88 12.72 -1.54
N GLY A 17 20.61 11.89 -0.53
CA GLY A 17 20.71 10.45 -0.67
C GLY A 17 19.68 9.98 -1.69
N LEU A 18 20.12 9.67 -2.91
CA LEU A 18 19.34 8.88 -3.85
C LEU A 18 19.29 7.46 -3.27
N GLY A 19 18.24 7.15 -2.51
CA GLY A 19 17.97 5.79 -2.08
C GLY A 19 17.86 4.90 -3.32
N THR A 20 18.61 3.80 -3.36
CA THR A 20 18.46 2.82 -4.44
C THR A 20 17.08 2.20 -4.34
N VAL A 21 16.27 2.39 -5.37
CA VAL A 21 14.98 1.71 -5.48
C VAL A 21 15.28 0.24 -5.82
N ARG A 22 15.14 -0.64 -4.84
CA ARG A 22 15.23 -2.10 -5.03
C ARG A 22 13.84 -2.67 -5.24
N ALA A 23 13.76 -3.78 -5.97
CA ALA A 23 12.55 -4.58 -6.01
C ALA A 23 12.27 -5.19 -4.62
N ASP A 24 11.02 -5.12 -4.21
CA ASP A 24 10.48 -5.77 -3.02
C ASP A 24 9.29 -6.64 -3.44
N THR A 25 8.97 -7.64 -2.61
CA THR A 25 7.83 -8.53 -2.84
C THR A 25 7.01 -8.65 -1.57
N LEU A 26 5.74 -8.24 -1.63
CA LEU A 26 4.75 -8.52 -0.60
C LEU A 26 4.04 -9.83 -0.93
N ILE A 27 4.18 -10.82 -0.05
CA ILE A 27 3.46 -12.10 -0.12
C ILE A 27 2.47 -12.17 1.03
N TYR A 28 1.24 -12.54 0.74
CA TYR A 28 0.25 -12.85 1.76
C TYR A 28 -0.66 -13.98 1.33
N THR A 29 -1.18 -14.72 2.30
CA THR A 29 -2.15 -15.81 2.09
C THR A 29 -3.49 -15.43 2.71
N GLY A 30 -4.56 -16.05 2.22
CA GLY A 30 -5.89 -15.80 2.73
C GLY A 30 -6.90 -16.84 2.25
N THR A 31 -8.16 -16.58 2.57
CA THR A 31 -9.30 -17.34 2.07
C THR A 31 -10.48 -16.41 1.81
N THR A 32 -11.27 -16.73 0.80
CA THR A 32 -12.58 -16.10 0.54
C THR A 32 -13.72 -16.90 1.16
N THR A 33 -13.48 -18.13 1.63
CA THR A 33 -14.52 -18.98 2.22
C THR A 33 -15.20 -18.31 3.42
N GLY A 34 -16.53 -18.16 3.35
CA GLY A 34 -17.32 -17.52 4.41
C GLY A 34 -17.14 -15.99 4.52
N GLY A 35 -16.43 -15.38 3.57
CA GLY A 35 -16.25 -13.94 3.50
C GLY A 35 -17.51 -13.17 3.12
N PRO A 36 -17.53 -11.83 3.31
CA PRO A 36 -18.58 -10.98 2.75
C PRO A 36 -18.63 -11.12 1.23
N THR A 37 -19.80 -10.87 0.64
CA THR A 37 -20.03 -11.01 -0.80
C THR A 37 -20.33 -9.68 -1.48
N PHE A 38 -20.11 -9.62 -2.78
CA PHE A 38 -20.46 -8.48 -3.63
C PHE A 38 -20.72 -8.92 -5.07
N ASN A 39 -21.30 -8.02 -5.88
CA ASN A 39 -21.40 -8.23 -7.32
C ASN A 39 -20.11 -7.70 -7.97
N ARG A 40 -19.25 -8.59 -8.48
CA ARG A 40 -17.97 -8.16 -9.03
C ARG A 40 -18.13 -7.42 -10.37
N PRO A 41 -17.19 -6.53 -10.73
CA PRO A 41 -17.10 -6.02 -12.09
C PRO A 41 -16.81 -7.11 -13.12
N LEU A 42 -17.09 -6.80 -14.38
CA LEU A 42 -16.42 -7.41 -15.53
C LEU A 42 -14.93 -7.04 -15.52
N GLU A 43 -14.09 -7.83 -16.17
CA GLU A 43 -12.63 -7.63 -16.18
C GLU A 43 -12.21 -6.27 -16.74
N ASP A 44 -12.96 -5.74 -17.71
CA ASP A 44 -12.72 -4.43 -18.32
C ASP A 44 -13.34 -3.26 -17.52
N GLY A 45 -14.05 -3.56 -16.43
CA GLY A 45 -14.76 -2.57 -15.61
C GLY A 45 -15.95 -1.91 -16.30
N SER A 46 -16.41 -2.41 -17.46
CA SER A 46 -17.51 -1.81 -18.23
C SER A 46 -18.89 -1.95 -17.57
N GLY A 47 -19.02 -2.86 -16.62
CA GLY A 47 -20.26 -3.15 -15.92
C GLY A 47 -20.09 -4.23 -14.85
N LEU A 48 -21.22 -4.61 -14.24
CA LEU A 48 -21.28 -5.71 -13.29
C LEU A 48 -21.53 -7.03 -14.00
N THR A 49 -20.99 -8.12 -13.47
CA THR A 49 -21.21 -9.46 -14.04
C THR A 49 -22.60 -10.00 -13.71
N GLY A 50 -23.13 -10.86 -14.58
CA GLY A 50 -24.35 -11.63 -14.34
C GLY A 50 -24.13 -12.95 -13.58
N ILE A 51 -22.89 -13.44 -13.52
CA ILE A 51 -22.55 -14.76 -12.94
C ILE A 51 -21.91 -14.68 -11.56
N GLY A 52 -21.18 -13.60 -11.28
CA GLY A 52 -20.55 -13.30 -9.99
C GLY A 52 -21.33 -12.24 -9.20
N THR A 53 -22.63 -12.43 -9.04
CA THR A 53 -23.55 -11.46 -8.42
C THR A 53 -23.44 -11.37 -6.90
N ALA A 54 -22.87 -12.38 -6.25
CA ALA A 54 -22.66 -12.49 -4.81
C ALA A 54 -21.42 -13.33 -4.52
N VAL A 55 -20.28 -12.94 -5.09
CA VAL A 55 -19.00 -13.64 -4.90
C VAL A 55 -18.35 -13.24 -3.59
N PRO A 56 -17.83 -14.19 -2.79
CA PRO A 56 -17.14 -13.86 -1.55
C PRO A 56 -15.75 -13.28 -1.85
N TYR A 57 -15.29 -12.37 -1.00
CA TYR A 57 -14.04 -11.65 -1.25
C TYR A 57 -13.16 -11.46 -0.02
N SER A 58 -11.87 -11.22 -0.28
CA SER A 58 -10.87 -10.78 0.70
C SER A 58 -10.16 -9.54 0.16
N VAL A 59 -9.77 -8.62 1.03
CA VAL A 59 -9.18 -7.33 0.65
C VAL A 59 -7.89 -7.07 1.40
N LEU A 60 -6.83 -6.73 0.66
CA LEU A 60 -5.63 -6.13 1.21
C LEU A 60 -5.58 -4.65 0.85
N GLN A 61 -5.54 -3.79 1.87
CA GLN A 61 -5.20 -2.38 1.68
C GLN A 61 -3.68 -2.17 1.78
N PHE A 62 -3.12 -1.46 0.81
CA PHE A 62 -1.69 -1.13 0.78
C PHE A 62 -1.42 0.20 0.08
N SER A 63 -0.19 0.71 0.23
CA SER A 63 0.37 1.78 -0.60
C SER A 63 1.84 1.50 -0.88
N VAL A 64 2.43 2.24 -1.82
CA VAL A 64 3.81 2.03 -2.29
C VAL A 64 4.68 3.25 -2.09
N THR A 65 5.98 3.03 -1.86
CA THR A 65 6.96 4.12 -1.67
C THR A 65 7.64 4.58 -2.96
N ALA A 66 7.39 3.92 -4.09
CA ALA A 66 7.90 4.30 -5.41
C ALA A 66 6.78 4.33 -6.45
N ALA A 67 6.78 5.32 -7.34
CA ALA A 67 5.85 5.36 -8.47
C ALA A 67 6.46 4.58 -9.65
N SER A 68 5.87 3.44 -9.99
CA SER A 68 6.37 2.56 -11.07
C SER A 68 5.38 1.44 -11.39
N SER A 69 5.80 0.51 -12.26
CA SER A 69 5.05 -0.69 -12.59
C SER A 69 5.18 -1.77 -11.50
N TYR A 70 4.05 -2.35 -11.10
CA TYR A 70 3.98 -3.46 -10.15
C TYR A 70 3.25 -4.64 -10.79
N SER A 71 3.75 -5.84 -10.51
CA SER A 71 3.18 -7.12 -10.94
C SER A 71 2.41 -7.75 -9.78
N PHE A 72 1.22 -8.25 -10.08
CA PHE A 72 0.30 -8.86 -9.15
C PHE A 72 0.00 -10.27 -9.63
N VAL A 73 0.09 -11.25 -8.74
CA VAL A 73 -0.28 -12.64 -9.03
C VAL A 73 -1.07 -13.18 -7.86
N SER A 74 -2.17 -13.87 -8.14
CA SER A 74 -2.89 -14.68 -7.16
C SER A 74 -2.94 -16.12 -7.63
N THR A 75 -2.42 -17.01 -6.82
CA THR A 75 -2.42 -18.45 -7.07
C THR A 75 -3.40 -19.11 -6.10
N PRO A 76 -4.45 -19.79 -6.61
CA PRO A 76 -5.35 -20.55 -5.78
C PRO A 76 -4.60 -21.75 -5.17
N THR A 77 -4.91 -22.04 -3.92
CA THR A 77 -4.36 -23.20 -3.18
C THR A 77 -5.45 -24.22 -2.86
N THR A 78 -6.72 -23.83 -2.99
CA THR A 78 -7.85 -24.76 -3.08
C THR A 78 -7.99 -25.24 -4.51
N ALA A 79 -8.08 -26.56 -4.70
CA ALA A 79 -8.25 -27.16 -6.02
C ALA A 79 -9.53 -26.64 -6.69
N LEU A 80 -9.45 -26.32 -7.98
CA LEU A 80 -10.54 -25.80 -8.81
C LEU A 80 -11.12 -24.45 -8.38
N TYR A 81 -10.52 -23.76 -7.40
CA TYR A 81 -10.92 -22.40 -7.09
C TYR A 81 -10.48 -21.48 -8.22
N ASP A 82 -11.46 -21.00 -8.99
CA ASP A 82 -11.25 -20.02 -10.04
C ASP A 82 -11.20 -18.61 -9.44
N ASN A 83 -10.00 -18.20 -9.04
CA ASN A 83 -9.79 -16.91 -8.40
C ASN A 83 -9.81 -15.77 -9.44
N PHE A 84 -10.21 -14.60 -8.98
CA PHE A 84 -10.38 -13.39 -9.76
C PHE A 84 -9.77 -12.23 -8.97
N LEU A 85 -8.92 -11.43 -9.60
CA LEU A 85 -8.20 -10.32 -8.97
C LEU A 85 -8.73 -8.99 -9.44
N ILE A 86 -8.95 -8.05 -8.52
CA ILE A 86 -9.34 -6.67 -8.85
C ILE A 86 -8.48 -5.70 -8.05
N LEU A 87 -7.95 -4.69 -8.71
CA LEU A 87 -7.33 -3.54 -8.07
C LEU A 87 -8.28 -2.36 -8.06
N TYR A 88 -8.45 -1.77 -6.87
CA TYR A 88 -9.07 -0.46 -6.69
C TYR A 88 -8.05 0.54 -6.19
N GLN A 89 -8.27 1.82 -6.50
CA GLN A 89 -7.54 2.95 -5.93
C GLN A 89 -8.43 3.77 -4.99
N ASN A 90 -7.85 4.58 -4.11
CA ASN A 90 -8.52 5.48 -3.16
C ASN A 90 -9.43 4.81 -2.11
N ALA A 91 -10.42 4.02 -2.52
CA ALA A 91 -11.34 3.29 -1.67
C ALA A 91 -11.94 2.07 -2.39
N PHE A 92 -12.18 1.00 -1.65
CA PHE A 92 -13.03 -0.13 -2.07
C PHE A 92 -14.39 -0.06 -1.36
N ASN A 93 -15.49 -0.20 -2.11
CA ASN A 93 -16.84 -0.27 -1.59
C ASN A 93 -17.63 -1.39 -2.29
N PRO A 94 -18.00 -2.49 -1.60
CA PRO A 94 -18.73 -3.61 -2.20
C PRO A 94 -20.15 -3.23 -2.67
N ALA A 95 -20.72 -2.12 -2.17
CA ALA A 95 -22.00 -1.59 -2.64
C ALA A 95 -21.88 -0.70 -3.89
N ALA A 96 -20.66 -0.32 -4.29
CA ALA A 96 -20.38 0.44 -5.50
C ALA A 96 -19.16 -0.15 -6.25
N PRO A 97 -19.25 -1.37 -6.80
CA PRO A 97 -18.09 -2.14 -7.30
C PRO A 97 -17.39 -1.54 -8.53
N LEU A 98 -18.02 -0.60 -9.22
CA LEU A 98 -17.39 0.10 -10.35
C LEU A 98 -16.63 1.36 -9.92
N ALA A 99 -16.85 1.84 -8.69
CA ALA A 99 -16.19 3.04 -8.19
C ALA A 99 -14.71 2.76 -7.88
N ASN A 100 -13.84 3.62 -8.40
CA ASN A 100 -12.38 3.53 -8.28
C ASN A 100 -11.74 2.23 -8.80
N PHE A 101 -12.42 1.53 -9.70
CA PHE A 101 -11.85 0.40 -10.43
C PHE A 101 -10.59 0.84 -11.20
N VAL A 102 -9.54 0.01 -11.16
CA VAL A 102 -8.29 0.24 -11.91
C VAL A 102 -8.11 -0.82 -12.99
N ILE A 103 -8.10 -2.09 -12.57
CA ILE A 103 -7.87 -3.25 -13.45
C ILE A 103 -8.36 -4.51 -12.75
N ALA A 104 -8.73 -5.51 -13.54
CA ALA A 104 -9.01 -6.86 -13.07
C ALA A 104 -8.51 -7.90 -14.07
N ASP A 105 -8.36 -9.13 -13.60
CA ASP A 105 -7.96 -10.29 -14.39
C ASP A 105 -8.41 -11.56 -13.66
N ASP A 106 -8.87 -12.56 -14.41
CA ASP A 106 -9.29 -13.86 -13.88
C ASP A 106 -8.33 -15.00 -14.21
N ASP A 107 -7.69 -15.00 -15.38
CA ASP A 107 -6.80 -16.07 -15.78
C ASP A 107 -5.49 -15.62 -16.47
N THR A 108 -4.45 -16.40 -16.23
CA THR A 108 -3.17 -16.35 -16.97
C THR A 108 -2.84 -17.66 -17.68
N GLY A 109 -3.74 -18.63 -17.58
CA GLY A 109 -3.54 -20.00 -18.07
C GLY A 109 -4.76 -20.91 -17.95
N GLY A 110 -5.96 -20.34 -17.79
CA GLY A 110 -7.22 -21.05 -17.58
C GLY A 110 -7.61 -21.26 -16.12
N ILE A 111 -8.77 -21.91 -15.94
CA ILE A 111 -9.47 -22.08 -14.66
C ILE A 111 -8.56 -22.66 -13.57
N GLY A 112 -8.54 -21.99 -12.42
CA GLY A 112 -7.84 -22.47 -11.22
C GLY A 112 -6.32 -22.47 -11.32
N VAL A 113 -5.73 -21.73 -12.26
CA VAL A 113 -4.27 -21.62 -12.40
C VAL A 113 -3.74 -20.42 -11.62
N SER A 114 -4.02 -19.21 -12.08
CA SER A 114 -3.67 -17.95 -11.42
C SER A 114 -4.29 -16.80 -12.20
N SER A 115 -4.68 -15.74 -11.51
CA SER A 115 -4.98 -14.44 -12.11
C SER A 115 -3.81 -13.50 -11.88
N ALA A 116 -3.47 -12.67 -12.87
CA ALA A 116 -2.35 -11.75 -12.76
C ALA A 116 -2.45 -10.56 -13.70
N PHE A 117 -2.00 -9.41 -13.23
CA PHE A 117 -1.84 -8.24 -14.08
C PHE A 117 -0.61 -7.43 -13.67
N THR A 118 -0.22 -6.51 -14.55
CA THR A 118 0.82 -5.53 -14.26
C THR A 118 0.27 -4.14 -14.53
N THR A 119 0.42 -3.22 -13.57
CA THR A 119 -0.12 -1.86 -13.69
C THR A 119 0.77 -0.84 -12.97
N PRO A 120 0.88 0.41 -13.48
CA PRO A 120 1.59 1.46 -12.79
C PRO A 120 0.85 1.91 -11.53
N LEU A 121 1.58 2.03 -10.42
CA LEU A 121 1.10 2.60 -9.16
C LEU A 121 1.77 3.94 -8.88
N THR A 122 1.08 4.77 -8.09
CA THR A 122 1.53 6.09 -7.68
C THR A 122 1.70 6.17 -6.17
N VAL A 123 2.72 6.92 -5.73
CA VAL A 123 2.93 7.19 -4.30
C VAL A 123 1.82 8.11 -3.79
N GLY A 124 1.40 7.90 -2.54
CA GLY A 124 0.34 8.68 -1.91
C GLY A 124 -1.08 8.19 -2.23
N THR A 125 -1.22 7.14 -3.04
CA THR A 125 -2.50 6.49 -3.34
C THR A 125 -2.68 5.24 -2.48
N ASN A 126 -3.85 5.13 -1.85
CA ASN A 126 -4.27 3.89 -1.20
C ASN A 126 -4.83 2.93 -2.23
N TYR A 127 -4.26 1.74 -2.32
CA TYR A 127 -4.72 0.67 -3.19
C TYR A 127 -5.40 -0.43 -2.38
N PHE A 128 -6.38 -1.08 -2.99
CA PHE A 128 -7.11 -2.19 -2.41
C PHE A 128 -7.08 -3.35 -3.41
N LEU A 129 -6.31 -4.38 -3.08
CA LEU A 129 -6.27 -5.61 -3.85
C LEU A 129 -7.38 -6.52 -3.34
N VAL A 130 -8.38 -6.75 -4.18
CA VAL A 130 -9.51 -7.63 -3.89
C VAL A 130 -9.25 -8.96 -4.57
N THR A 131 -9.33 -10.04 -3.79
CA THR A 131 -9.31 -11.41 -4.28
C THR A 131 -10.68 -12.02 -4.08
N THR A 132 -11.28 -12.52 -5.15
CA THR A 132 -12.62 -13.09 -5.18
C THR A 132 -12.67 -14.26 -6.16
N GLY A 133 -13.85 -14.80 -6.45
CA GLY A 133 -14.04 -15.88 -7.42
C GLY A 133 -14.66 -15.44 -8.74
N PHE A 134 -14.52 -16.27 -9.77
CA PHE A 134 -15.14 -16.04 -11.06
C PHE A 134 -16.67 -16.07 -10.98
N ASN A 135 -17.27 -17.03 -10.27
CA ASN A 135 -18.72 -17.09 -10.04
C ASN A 135 -19.06 -17.28 -8.54
N ASN A 136 -20.34 -17.20 -8.19
CA ASN A 136 -20.82 -17.26 -6.79
C ASN A 136 -20.41 -18.52 -6.00
N GLN A 137 -20.03 -19.59 -6.70
CA GLN A 137 -19.59 -20.86 -6.13
C GLN A 137 -18.07 -21.01 -6.08
N ASP A 138 -17.33 -20.06 -6.69
CA ASP A 138 -15.87 -20.08 -6.69
C ASP A 138 -15.34 -19.34 -5.47
N PHE A 139 -14.82 -20.10 -4.52
CA PHE A 139 -14.19 -19.58 -3.33
C PHE A 139 -13.17 -20.57 -2.79
N GLY A 140 -12.19 -20.06 -2.06
CA GLY A 140 -11.14 -20.90 -1.54
C GLY A 140 -9.97 -20.13 -0.96
N ASN A 141 -8.92 -20.88 -0.68
CA ASN A 141 -7.65 -20.38 -0.19
C ASN A 141 -6.78 -19.91 -1.35
N PHE A 142 -5.99 -18.87 -1.12
CA PHE A 142 -5.12 -18.29 -2.12
C PHE A 142 -3.78 -17.83 -1.51
N THR A 143 -2.79 -17.69 -2.38
CA THR A 143 -1.53 -16.97 -2.11
C THR A 143 -1.40 -15.84 -3.12
N ASN A 144 -1.23 -14.61 -2.63
CA ASN A 144 -1.01 -13.45 -3.47
C ASN A 144 0.43 -12.97 -3.35
N SER A 145 0.96 -12.48 -4.46
CA SER A 145 2.24 -11.78 -4.50
C SER A 145 2.10 -10.45 -5.25
N ILE A 146 2.65 -9.39 -4.67
CA ILE A 146 2.81 -8.09 -5.31
C ILE A 146 4.31 -7.82 -5.39
N THR A 147 4.84 -7.65 -6.60
CA THR A 147 6.26 -7.41 -6.82
C THR A 147 6.45 -6.11 -7.58
N GLY A 148 7.34 -5.27 -7.09
CA GLY A 148 7.72 -4.05 -7.79
C GLY A 148 8.79 -3.27 -7.03
N PRO A 149 9.16 -2.09 -7.53
CA PRO A 149 10.16 -1.26 -6.90
C PRO A 149 9.68 -0.68 -5.57
N GLY A 150 10.59 -0.39 -4.64
CA GLY A 150 10.22 0.25 -3.38
C GLY A 150 9.47 -0.69 -2.43
N SER A 151 9.07 -0.16 -1.27
CA SER A 151 8.47 -0.94 -0.18
C SER A 151 6.95 -0.78 -0.15
N PHE A 152 6.29 -1.77 0.45
CA PHE A 152 4.84 -1.78 0.67
C PHE A 152 4.49 -1.31 2.07
N ILE A 153 3.49 -0.45 2.19
CA ILE A 153 2.91 -0.02 3.47
C ILE A 153 1.50 -0.62 3.55
N THR A 154 1.31 -1.61 4.41
CA THR A 154 0.01 -2.28 4.61
C THR A 154 -0.74 -1.67 5.81
N GLY A 155 -2.06 -1.83 5.84
CA GLY A 155 -2.87 -1.43 7.01
C GLY A 155 -3.36 0.02 7.03
N GLY A 156 -3.31 0.73 5.89
CA GLY A 156 -4.07 1.96 5.66
C GLY A 156 -3.64 3.21 6.45
N GLY A 157 -2.52 3.16 7.16
CA GLY A 157 -1.86 4.37 7.64
C GLY A 157 -1.01 4.97 6.53
N ALA A 158 -1.26 6.22 6.15
CA ALA A 158 -0.21 7.03 5.54
C ALA A 158 1.06 6.88 6.41
N PRO A 159 2.28 6.79 5.84
CA PRO A 159 3.48 6.77 6.66
C PRO A 159 3.45 8.03 7.53
N ILE A 160 3.20 7.86 8.83
CA ILE A 160 3.32 8.95 9.79
C ILE A 160 4.80 9.34 9.71
N PRO A 161 5.15 10.57 9.29
CA PRO A 161 6.54 10.97 9.23
C PRO A 161 7.10 11.06 10.65
N GLU A 162 7.71 9.98 11.14
CA GLU A 162 8.45 9.99 12.40
C GLU A 162 9.94 9.95 12.11
N PRO A 163 10.57 11.12 11.91
CA PRO A 163 11.81 11.35 12.67
C PRO A 163 12.01 12.79 13.20
N ALA A 164 11.22 13.80 12.80
CA ALA A 164 11.48 15.21 13.18
C ALA A 164 10.59 15.74 14.32
N THR A 165 9.32 15.33 14.38
CA THR A 165 8.35 15.87 15.35
C THR A 165 8.67 15.43 16.78
N MET A 166 9.13 14.20 16.98
CA MET A 166 9.55 13.69 18.28
C MET A 166 10.83 14.37 18.79
N ILE A 167 11.76 14.73 17.89
CA ILE A 167 12.96 15.50 18.23
C ILE A 167 12.59 16.95 18.60
N LEU A 168 11.66 17.58 17.86
CA LEU A 168 11.20 18.93 18.15
C LEU A 168 10.43 19.00 19.48
N LEU A 169 9.60 17.98 19.77
CA LEU A 169 8.89 17.87 21.05
C LEU A 169 9.86 17.61 22.21
N GLY A 170 10.82 16.69 22.03
CA GLY A 170 11.84 16.38 23.04
C GLY A 170 12.75 17.58 23.36
N THR A 171 13.22 18.29 22.33
CA THR A 171 14.06 19.49 22.51
C THR A 171 13.26 20.68 23.08
N GLY A 172 12.00 20.84 22.70
CA GLY A 172 11.09 21.84 23.26
C GLY A 172 10.87 21.65 24.77
N LEU A 173 10.61 20.42 25.21
CA LEU A 173 10.42 20.10 26.63
C LEU A 173 11.71 20.29 27.44
N ALA A 174 12.86 19.88 26.90
CA ALA A 174 14.15 20.09 27.57
C ALA A 174 14.48 21.59 27.73
N ALA A 175 14.16 22.42 26.73
CA ALA A 175 14.36 23.87 26.79
C ALA A 175 13.47 24.53 27.86
N VAL A 176 12.20 24.11 27.97
CA VAL A 176 11.27 24.63 29.00
C VAL A 176 11.72 24.20 30.40
N ALA A 177 12.09 22.94 30.59
CA ALA A 177 12.60 22.43 31.86
C ALA A 177 13.89 23.14 32.29
N GLY A 178 14.85 23.31 31.37
CA GLY A 178 16.09 24.04 31.63
C GLY A 178 15.85 25.51 32.01
N ARG A 179 14.85 26.17 31.42
CA ARG A 179 14.48 27.55 31.76
C ARG A 179 13.81 27.66 33.13
N ARG A 180 13.07 26.62 33.57
CA ARG A 180 12.43 26.57 34.89
C ARG A 180 13.44 26.32 36.01
N LEU A 181 14.41 25.44 35.79
CA LEU A 181 15.47 25.14 36.76
C LEU A 181 16.40 26.33 37.03
N ARG A 182 16.62 27.20 36.03
CA ARG A 182 17.41 28.44 36.20
C ARG A 182 16.70 29.53 37.01
N ARG A 183 15.42 29.35 37.35
CA ARG A 183 14.60 30.34 38.07
C ARG A 183 14.44 30.05 39.56
N HIS A 184 15.11 29.03 40.11
CA HIS A 184 15.23 28.88 41.57
C HIS A 184 16.47 29.64 42.05
N PRO A 185 16.32 30.81 42.70
CA PRO A 185 17.41 31.44 43.41
C PRO A 185 17.63 30.66 44.71
N SER A 186 18.88 30.33 45.01
CA SER A 186 19.28 29.86 46.34
C SER A 186 18.92 30.93 47.36
N VAL A 187 18.09 30.55 48.34
CA VAL A 187 17.89 31.32 49.58
C VAL A 187 19.08 31.08 50.49
#